data_AF-A0A7C5XAB5-F1
#
_entry.id   AF-A0A7C5XAB5-F1
#
_cell.length_a   1.000
_cell.length_b   1.000
_cell.length_c   1.000
_cell.angle_alpha   90.00
_cell.angle_beta   90.00
_cell.angle_gamma   90.00
#
_symmetry.space_group_name_H-M   'P 1'
#
loop_
_entity.id
_entity.type
_entity.pdbx_description
1 polymer ?
#
loop_
_entity_poly.entity_id
_entity_poly.type
_entity_poly.pdbx_seq_one_letter_code
_entity_poly.pdbx_strand_id
1 'polypeptide(L)'
;MLKLISACRLHKDPVLSEILRYLIFRGPSTAYRIARDLNLHFTQAYRKASRLEHFGLVRRINNHRGDMFEVTERGLILCYYYGCLNWETILDKLAARQKLPRLVIRTFLDEYLTYFKEEALIDDLLVMAFYAIYRGMPVPSELISAVEKRLLKPLISH
;
A
#
# COMPACT_ATOMS: atom_id res chain seq x y z
N MET A 1 5.18 11.15 -3.81
CA MET A 1 6.63 10.86 -3.63
C MET A 1 6.89 10.32 -2.22
N LEU A 2 7.83 9.41 -2.07
CA LEU A 2 8.19 8.74 -0.81
C LEU A 2 8.55 9.75 0.28
N LYS A 3 9.26 10.82 -0.11
CA LYS A 3 9.54 11.97 0.77
C LYS A 3 8.28 12.61 1.37
N LEU A 4 7.20 12.77 0.62
CA LEU A 4 5.93 13.31 1.13
C LEU A 4 5.25 12.33 2.10
N ILE A 5 5.31 11.04 1.79
CA ILE A 5 4.71 9.99 2.63
C ILE A 5 5.54 9.77 3.91
N SER A 6 6.83 10.12 3.92
CA SER A 6 7.64 10.11 5.14
C SER A 6 7.07 10.99 6.26
N ALA A 7 6.26 12.01 5.92
CA ALA A 7 5.52 12.83 6.88
C ALA A 7 4.46 12.02 7.68
N CYS A 8 4.03 10.87 7.16
CA CYS A 8 3.20 9.92 7.88
C CYS A 8 3.89 9.43 9.18
N ARG A 9 5.23 9.38 9.19
CA ARG A 9 6.08 8.92 10.30
C ARG A 9 5.83 7.46 10.71
N LEU A 10 5.43 6.60 9.76
CA LEU A 10 5.12 5.19 10.02
C LEU A 10 6.25 4.45 10.76
N HIS A 11 7.51 4.67 10.39
CA HIS A 11 8.68 4.05 11.03
C HIS A 11 9.05 4.65 12.40
N LYS A 12 8.49 5.80 12.78
CA LYS A 12 8.76 6.48 14.07
C LYS A 12 7.62 6.35 15.08
N ASP A 13 6.47 5.86 14.64
CA ASP A 13 5.23 5.83 15.41
C ASP A 13 4.76 4.37 15.55
N PRO A 14 5.15 3.67 16.63
CA PRO A 14 4.94 2.23 16.76
C PRO A 14 3.46 1.88 16.75
N VAL A 15 2.60 2.70 17.36
CA VAL A 15 1.14 2.49 17.36
C VAL A 15 0.55 2.64 15.96
N LEU A 16 1.04 3.61 15.18
CA LEU A 16 0.60 3.77 13.78
C LEU A 16 0.99 2.56 12.92
N SER A 17 2.23 2.08 13.09
CA SER A 17 2.72 0.87 12.43
C SER A 17 1.95 -0.38 12.85
N GLU A 18 1.64 -0.52 14.14
CA GLU A 18 0.89 -1.64 14.69
C GLU A 18 -0.55 -1.70 14.15
N ILE A 19 -1.23 -0.55 14.05
CA ILE A 19 -2.57 -0.48 13.45
C ILE A 19 -2.53 -0.88 11.97
N LEU A 20 -1.52 -0.43 11.22
CA LEU A 20 -1.38 -0.84 9.81
C LEU A 20 -1.12 -2.35 9.71
N ARG A 21 -0.22 -2.91 10.53
CA ARG A 21 0.03 -4.36 10.60
C ARG A 21 -1.23 -5.14 10.93
N TYR A 22 -2.01 -4.67 11.91
CA TYR A 22 -3.29 -5.29 12.30
C TYR A 22 -4.23 -5.36 11.09
N LEU A 23 -4.41 -4.25 10.37
CA LEU A 23 -5.28 -4.20 9.19
C LEU A 23 -4.77 -5.06 8.04
N ILE A 24 -3.45 -5.15 7.84
CA ILE A 24 -2.86 -6.04 6.85
C ILE A 24 -3.19 -7.50 7.22
N PHE A 25 -2.96 -7.90 8.47
CA PHE A 25 -3.08 -9.29 8.89
C PHE A 25 -4.55 -9.75 9.06
N ARG A 26 -5.37 -8.96 9.74
CA ARG A 26 -6.76 -9.28 10.08
C ARG A 26 -7.77 -8.89 9.00
N GLY A 27 -7.35 -8.06 8.04
CA GLY A 27 -8.23 -7.50 7.03
C GLY A 27 -9.00 -6.28 7.53
N PRO A 28 -10.04 -5.84 6.78
CA PRO A 28 -10.75 -4.62 7.10
C PRO A 28 -11.33 -4.63 8.50
N SER A 29 -11.25 -3.51 9.23
CA SER A 29 -11.77 -3.40 10.60
C SER A 29 -12.16 -1.99 10.98
N THR A 30 -13.09 -1.85 11.93
CA THR A 30 -13.46 -0.57 12.52
C THR A 30 -12.39 -0.11 13.51
N ALA A 31 -12.25 1.21 13.71
CA ALA A 31 -11.34 1.76 14.72
C ALA A 31 -11.67 1.26 16.15
N TYR A 32 -12.96 1.02 16.43
CA TYR A 32 -13.38 0.38 17.68
C TYR A 32 -12.77 -1.01 17.87
N ARG A 33 -12.86 -1.88 16.85
CA ARG A 33 -12.32 -3.24 16.92
C ARG A 33 -10.80 -3.22 17.07
N ILE A 34 -10.14 -2.34 16.32
CA ILE A 34 -8.68 -2.12 16.43
C ILE A 34 -8.31 -1.72 17.86
N ALA A 35 -9.00 -0.74 18.44
CA ALA A 35 -8.74 -0.28 19.80
C ALA A 35 -8.89 -1.41 20.82
N ARG A 36 -9.98 -2.18 20.72
CA ARG A 36 -10.25 -3.29 21.63
C ARG A 36 -9.23 -4.41 21.51
N ASP A 37 -8.92 -4.83 20.29
CA ASP A 37 -8.05 -5.99 20.05
C ASP A 37 -6.56 -5.66 20.32
N LEU A 38 -6.14 -4.39 20.17
CA LEU A 38 -4.78 -3.91 20.47
C LEU A 38 -4.64 -3.27 21.86
N ASN A 39 -5.70 -3.27 22.67
CA ASN A 39 -5.74 -2.60 23.98
C ASN A 39 -5.29 -1.12 23.94
N LEU A 40 -5.76 -0.38 22.92
CA LEU A 40 -5.48 1.04 22.74
C LEU A 40 -6.65 1.89 23.25
N HIS A 41 -6.36 3.11 23.69
CA HIS A 41 -7.42 4.09 23.94
C HIS A 41 -8.19 4.38 22.64
N PHE A 42 -9.53 4.39 22.68
CA PHE A 42 -10.36 4.58 21.48
C PHE A 42 -9.93 5.81 20.68
N THR A 43 -9.83 6.98 21.31
CA THR A 43 -9.39 8.22 20.64
C THR A 43 -8.04 8.07 19.95
N GLN A 44 -7.11 7.27 20.49
CA GLN A 44 -5.82 7.03 19.86
C GLN A 44 -6.00 6.21 18.58
N ALA A 45 -6.73 5.10 18.63
CA ALA A 45 -7.01 4.27 17.45
C ALA A 45 -7.69 5.07 16.33
N TYR A 46 -8.72 5.87 16.66
CA TYR A 46 -9.41 6.72 15.69
C TYR A 46 -8.47 7.77 15.06
N ARG A 47 -7.66 8.46 15.86
CA ARG A 47 -6.70 9.45 15.35
C ARG A 47 -5.65 8.82 14.44
N LYS A 48 -5.15 7.63 14.78
CA LYS A 48 -4.13 6.92 14.00
C LYS A 48 -4.73 6.34 12.72
N ALA A 49 -5.92 5.74 12.76
CA ALA A 49 -6.63 5.27 11.57
C ALA A 49 -6.92 6.42 10.60
N SER A 50 -7.40 7.56 11.11
CA SER A 50 -7.61 8.77 10.30
C SER A 50 -6.30 9.32 9.71
N ARG A 51 -5.19 9.25 10.44
CA ARG A 51 -3.86 9.61 9.89
C ARG A 51 -3.45 8.66 8.76
N LEU A 52 -3.60 7.35 8.93
CA LEU A 52 -3.31 6.39 7.85
C LEU A 52 -4.16 6.67 6.61
N GLU A 53 -5.43 7.01 6.81
CA GLU A 53 -6.37 7.37 5.75
C GLU A 53 -5.96 8.66 5.03
N HIS A 54 -5.58 9.69 5.78
CA HIS A 54 -5.11 10.96 5.22
C HIS A 54 -3.90 10.80 4.30
N PHE A 55 -3.02 9.85 4.59
CA PHE A 55 -1.86 9.50 3.75
C PHE A 55 -2.17 8.40 2.70
N GLY A 56 -3.43 8.00 2.56
CA GLY A 56 -3.88 7.02 1.57
C GLY A 56 -3.34 5.60 1.81
N LEU A 57 -2.91 5.27 3.03
CA LEU A 57 -2.41 3.93 3.38
C LEU A 57 -3.56 2.97 3.72
N VAL A 58 -4.67 3.53 4.15
CA VAL A 58 -5.95 2.84 4.31
C VAL A 58 -7.03 3.69 3.66
N ARG A 59 -8.18 3.07 3.39
CA ARG A 59 -9.38 3.75 2.89
C ARG A 59 -10.59 3.32 3.72
N ARG A 60 -11.57 4.19 3.88
CA ARG A 60 -12.89 3.79 4.38
C ARG A 60 -13.62 2.95 3.35
N ILE A 61 -14.24 1.88 3.82
CA ILE A 61 -15.23 1.13 3.08
C ILE A 61 -16.53 1.19 3.88
N ASN A 62 -17.62 1.59 3.21
CA ASN A 62 -18.94 1.57 3.82
C ASN A 62 -19.35 0.12 4.05
N ASN A 63 -19.58 -0.24 5.30
CA ASN A 63 -20.38 -1.39 5.63
C ASN A 63 -21.59 -0.90 6.46
N HIS A 64 -22.70 -1.63 6.42
CA HIS A 64 -23.92 -1.25 7.15
C HIS A 64 -23.78 -1.22 8.69
N ARG A 65 -22.59 -1.50 9.23
CA ARG A 65 -22.22 -1.57 10.65
C ARG A 65 -21.18 -0.49 11.05
N GLY A 66 -20.87 0.46 10.17
CA GLY A 66 -19.99 1.61 10.42
C GLY A 66 -18.73 1.65 9.56
N ASP A 67 -17.95 2.72 9.71
CA ASP A 67 -16.74 2.95 8.93
C ASP A 67 -15.66 1.91 9.23
N MET A 68 -15.42 1.01 8.26
CA MET A 68 -14.31 0.07 8.28
C MET A 68 -13.13 0.64 7.49
N PHE A 69 -11.92 0.38 7.97
CA PHE A 69 -10.69 0.72 7.28
C PHE A 69 -10.14 -0.51 6.59
N GLU A 70 -9.79 -0.38 5.31
CA GLU A 70 -9.09 -1.39 4.52
C GLU A 70 -7.74 -0.85 4.03
N VAL A 71 -6.71 -1.69 4.01
CA VAL A 71 -5.37 -1.32 3.53
C VAL A 71 -5.34 -1.18 2.00
N THR A 72 -4.82 -0.06 1.50
CA THR A 72 -4.62 0.19 0.07
C THR A 72 -3.33 -0.51 -0.42
N GLU A 73 -3.07 -0.56 -1.73
CA GLU A 73 -1.77 -1.07 -2.19
C GLU A 73 -0.63 -0.15 -1.76
N ARG A 74 -0.85 1.17 -1.81
CA ARG A 74 0.07 2.15 -1.23
C ARG A 74 0.44 1.80 0.22
N GLY A 75 -0.53 1.40 1.05
CA GLY A 75 -0.29 0.96 2.42
C GLY A 75 0.58 -0.30 2.52
N LEU A 76 0.34 -1.29 1.65
CA LEU A 76 1.14 -2.51 1.55
C LEU A 76 2.58 -2.21 1.12
N ILE A 77 2.76 -1.41 0.08
CA ILE A 77 4.08 -1.06 -0.48
C ILE A 77 4.88 -0.22 0.53
N LEU A 78 4.23 0.69 1.25
CA LEU A 78 4.92 1.44 2.29
C LEU A 78 5.31 0.56 3.47
N CYS A 79 4.48 -0.42 3.83
CA CYS A 79 4.83 -1.43 4.82
C CYS A 79 6.02 -2.28 4.38
N TYR A 80 6.09 -2.63 3.09
CA TYR A 80 7.23 -3.33 2.49
C TYR A 80 8.51 -2.51 2.66
N TYR A 81 8.47 -1.25 2.25
CA TYR A 81 9.62 -0.35 2.33
C TYR A 81 10.16 -0.16 3.76
N TYR A 82 9.29 0.04 4.75
CA TYR A 82 9.71 0.23 6.14
C TYR A 82 9.87 -1.07 6.94
N GLY A 83 9.70 -2.25 6.32
CA GLY A 83 9.80 -3.53 7.02
C GLY A 83 8.74 -3.69 8.13
N CYS A 84 7.54 -3.16 7.92
CA CYS A 84 6.51 -3.12 8.96
C CYS A 84 5.94 -4.52 9.28
N LEU A 85 6.01 -5.47 8.34
CA LEU A 85 5.60 -6.87 8.49
C LEU A 85 6.55 -7.76 7.67
N ASN A 86 6.50 -9.08 7.84
CA ASN A 86 7.20 -10.01 6.92
C ASN A 86 6.79 -9.68 5.47
N TRP A 87 7.80 -9.43 4.64
CA TRP A 87 7.65 -9.07 3.24
C TRP A 87 6.85 -10.12 2.45
N GLU A 88 6.95 -11.41 2.79
CA GLU A 88 6.20 -12.49 2.13
C GLU A 88 4.69 -12.28 2.21
N THR A 89 4.18 -11.93 3.40
CA THR A 89 2.75 -11.66 3.62
C THR A 89 2.26 -10.46 2.81
N ILE A 90 3.12 -9.46 2.64
CA ILE A 90 2.81 -8.27 1.86
C ILE A 90 2.75 -8.63 0.37
N LEU A 91 3.76 -9.33 -0.12
CA LEU A 91 3.83 -9.75 -1.51
C LEU A 91 2.69 -10.71 -1.88
N ASP A 92 2.23 -11.56 -0.98
CA ASP A 92 1.07 -12.43 -1.22
C ASP A 92 -0.22 -11.63 -1.46
N LYS A 93 -0.42 -10.56 -0.67
CA LYS A 93 -1.57 -9.68 -0.86
C LYS A 93 -1.48 -8.91 -2.17
N LEU A 94 -0.29 -8.40 -2.51
CA LEU A 94 -0.07 -7.71 -3.80
C LEU A 94 -0.25 -8.67 -4.98
N ALA A 95 0.29 -9.89 -4.90
CA ALA A 95 0.17 -10.93 -5.91
C ALA A 95 -1.30 -11.31 -6.14
N ALA A 96 -2.06 -11.51 -5.06
CA ALA A 96 -3.48 -11.81 -5.15
C ALA A 96 -4.30 -10.67 -5.79
N ARG A 97 -4.01 -9.42 -5.43
CA ARG A 97 -4.69 -8.23 -5.98
C ARG A 97 -4.37 -8.04 -7.46
N GLN A 98 -3.10 -8.13 -7.82
CA GLN A 98 -2.64 -7.82 -9.16
C GLN A 98 -2.73 -9.00 -10.13
N LYS A 99 -2.86 -10.23 -9.61
CA LYS A 99 -2.75 -11.48 -10.37
C LYS A 99 -1.40 -11.60 -11.06
N LEU A 100 -0.34 -11.26 -10.33
CA LEU A 100 1.05 -11.31 -10.79
C LEU A 100 1.89 -12.21 -9.88
N PRO A 101 2.94 -12.87 -10.40
CA PRO A 101 3.83 -13.69 -9.60
C PRO A 101 4.53 -12.87 -8.50
N ARG A 102 4.71 -13.49 -7.33
CA ARG A 102 5.40 -12.88 -6.18
C ARG A 102 6.78 -12.34 -6.55
N LEU A 103 7.54 -13.13 -7.33
CA LEU A 103 8.89 -12.78 -7.76
C LEU A 103 8.91 -11.52 -8.62
N VAL A 104 7.99 -11.40 -9.58
CA VAL A 104 7.87 -10.22 -10.46
C VAL A 104 7.64 -8.95 -9.63
N ILE A 105 6.72 -9.01 -8.67
CA ILE A 105 6.40 -7.87 -7.80
C ILE A 105 7.62 -7.50 -6.94
N ARG A 106 8.29 -8.50 -6.35
CA ARG A 106 9.47 -8.27 -5.51
C ARG A 106 10.58 -7.58 -6.29
N THR A 107 10.98 -8.17 -7.41
CA THR A 107 12.06 -7.64 -8.26
C THR A 107 11.75 -6.20 -8.66
N PHE A 108 10.52 -5.94 -9.11
CA PHE A 108 10.11 -4.58 -9.46
C PHE A 108 10.18 -3.62 -8.27
N LEU A 109 9.66 -3.98 -7.10
CA LEU A 109 9.68 -3.09 -5.93
C LEU A 109 11.11 -2.79 -5.46
N ASP A 110 11.97 -3.80 -5.40
CA ASP A 110 13.37 -3.66 -4.97
C ASP A 110 14.14 -2.73 -5.92
N GLU A 111 14.00 -2.95 -7.23
CA GLU A 111 14.64 -2.11 -8.24
C GLU A 111 14.05 -0.70 -8.26
N TYR A 112 12.72 -0.56 -8.17
CA TYR A 112 12.02 0.73 -8.24
C TYR A 112 12.41 1.64 -7.08
N LEU A 113 12.39 1.10 -5.87
CA LEU A 113 12.73 1.83 -4.65
C LEU A 113 14.22 2.20 -4.63
N THR A 114 15.08 1.36 -5.20
CA THR A 114 16.51 1.63 -5.35
C THR A 114 16.79 2.71 -6.40
N TYR A 115 16.06 2.67 -7.53
CA TYR A 115 16.24 3.58 -8.66
C TYR A 115 15.79 5.01 -8.30
N PHE A 116 14.58 5.17 -7.77
CA PHE A 116 14.00 6.49 -7.48
C PHE A 116 14.30 7.04 -6.09
N LYS A 117 14.73 6.19 -5.14
CA LYS A 117 15.07 6.59 -3.76
C LYS A 117 13.95 7.46 -3.14
N GLU A 118 14.28 8.65 -2.64
CA GLU A 118 13.32 9.57 -2.01
C GLU A 118 12.24 10.13 -2.96
N GLU A 119 12.53 10.15 -4.27
CA GLU A 119 11.63 10.66 -5.30
C GLU A 119 10.58 9.63 -5.73
N ALA A 120 10.72 8.37 -5.29
CA ALA A 120 9.83 7.27 -5.65
C ALA A 120 8.35 7.66 -5.49
N LEU A 121 7.57 7.55 -6.56
CA LEU A 121 6.12 7.69 -6.48
C LEU A 121 5.58 6.40 -5.85
N ILE A 122 5.02 6.48 -4.65
CA ILE A 122 4.38 5.33 -4.01
C ILE A 122 2.87 5.47 -4.18
N ASP A 123 2.28 4.51 -4.88
CA ASP A 123 0.85 4.41 -5.16
C ASP A 123 0.48 2.95 -5.45
N ASP A 124 -0.62 2.69 -6.16
CA ASP A 124 -0.93 1.37 -6.72
C ASP A 124 0.18 0.84 -7.64
N LEU A 125 0.39 -0.48 -7.64
CA LEU A 125 1.54 -1.11 -8.29
C LEU A 125 1.63 -0.78 -9.79
N LEU A 126 0.49 -0.74 -10.48
CA LEU A 126 0.42 -0.45 -11.92
C LEU A 126 0.70 1.03 -12.23
N VAL A 127 0.32 1.94 -11.34
CA VAL A 127 0.66 3.37 -11.47
C VAL A 127 2.16 3.55 -11.32
N MET A 128 2.77 2.85 -10.36
CA MET A 128 4.22 2.85 -10.17
C MET A 128 4.94 2.28 -11.40
N ALA A 129 4.45 1.16 -11.96
CA ALA A 129 5.01 0.56 -13.15
C ALA A 129 4.90 1.49 -14.38
N PHE A 130 3.74 2.13 -14.57
CA PHE A 130 3.57 3.15 -15.60
C PHE A 130 4.56 4.30 -15.44
N TYR A 131 4.71 4.82 -14.22
CA TYR A 131 5.68 5.88 -13.93
C TYR A 131 7.13 5.44 -14.20
N ALA A 132 7.48 4.20 -13.85
CA ALA A 132 8.79 3.62 -14.12
C ALA A 132 9.09 3.59 -15.63
N ILE A 133 8.13 3.09 -16.43
CA ILE A 133 8.22 3.07 -17.90
C ILE A 133 8.38 4.50 -18.44
N TYR A 134 7.54 5.43 -18.00
CA TYR A 134 7.59 6.82 -18.43
C TYR A 134 8.95 7.49 -18.13
N ARG A 135 9.60 7.10 -17.03
CA ARG A 135 10.92 7.60 -16.61
C ARG A 135 12.09 6.80 -17.16
N GLY A 136 11.85 5.81 -18.02
CA GLY A 136 12.88 5.01 -18.68
C GLY A 136 13.55 3.95 -17.79
N MET A 137 12.92 3.57 -16.68
CA MET A 137 13.38 2.45 -15.87
C MET A 137 12.92 1.13 -16.52
N PRO A 138 13.79 0.10 -16.63
CA PRO A 138 13.37 -1.24 -17.03
C PRO A 138 12.29 -1.79 -16.10
N VAL A 139 11.25 -2.41 -16.67
CA VAL A 139 10.14 -3.01 -15.93
C VAL A 139 9.92 -4.44 -16.44
N PRO A 140 9.64 -5.43 -15.57
CA PRO A 140 9.29 -6.78 -16.00
C PRO A 140 8.15 -6.80 -17.03
N SER A 141 8.26 -7.65 -18.06
CA SER A 141 7.33 -7.69 -19.19
C SER A 141 5.90 -8.03 -18.78
N GLU A 142 5.72 -8.80 -17.69
CA GLU A 142 4.42 -9.11 -17.12
C GLU A 142 3.73 -7.86 -16.54
N LEU A 143 4.51 -6.96 -15.92
CA LEU A 143 4.00 -5.69 -15.41
C LEU A 143 3.68 -4.73 -16.56
N ILE A 144 4.52 -4.66 -17.60
CA ILE A 144 4.24 -3.88 -18.82
C ILE A 144 2.91 -4.34 -19.42
N SER A 145 2.74 -5.65 -19.63
CA SER A 145 1.51 -6.24 -20.15
C SER A 145 0.29 -5.94 -19.28
N ALA A 146 0.46 -5.91 -17.95
CA ALA A 146 -0.62 -5.58 -17.01
C ALA A 146 -1.01 -4.10 -17.09
N VAL A 147 -0.03 -3.20 -17.22
CA VAL A 147 -0.24 -1.76 -17.41
C VAL A 147 -0.97 -1.50 -18.72
N GLU A 148 -0.52 -2.09 -19.83
CA GLU A 148 -1.17 -1.94 -21.14
C GLU A 148 -2.63 -2.38 -21.10
N LYS A 149 -2.90 -3.56 -20.52
CA LYS A 149 -4.25 -4.13 -20.44
C LYS A 149 -5.22 -3.30 -19.58
N ARG A 150 -4.76 -2.75 -18.46
CA ARG A 150 -5.64 -2.15 -17.44
C ARG A 150 -5.67 -0.63 -17.45
N LEU A 151 -4.58 0.04 -17.82
CA LEU A 151 -4.48 1.49 -17.80
C LEU A 151 -4.56 2.10 -19.20
N LEU A 152 -3.95 1.48 -20.21
CA LEU A 152 -3.86 2.07 -21.56
C LEU A 152 -5.00 1.62 -22.49
N LYS A 153 -5.43 0.36 -22.41
CA LYS A 153 -6.51 -0.16 -23.28
C LYS A 153 -7.84 0.62 -23.19
N PRO A 154 -8.29 1.11 -22.00
CA PRO A 154 -9.48 1.95 -21.91
C PRO A 154 -9.33 3.31 -22.60
N LEU A 155 -8.11 3.82 -22.80
CA LEU A 155 -7.85 5.15 -23.36
C LEU A 155 -7.85 5.18 -24.90
N ILE A 156 -7.74 4.02 -25.55
CA ILE A 156 -7.69 3.88 -27.02
C ILE A 156 -9.08 3.46 -27.59
N SER A 157 -10.08 3.32 -26.73
CA SER A 157 -11.42 2.84 -27.09
C SER A 157 -12.42 3.97 -27.44
N HIS A 158 -11.94 5.18 -27.72
CA HIS A 158 -12.77 6.33 -28.10
C HIS A 158 -12.24 7.01 -29.36
#